data_AF-A0A9E5Z0P7-F1
#
_entry.id   AF-A0A9E5Z0P7-F1
#
_cell.length_a   1.000
_cell.length_b   1.000
_cell.length_c   1.000
_cell.angle_alpha   90.00
_cell.angle_beta   90.00
_cell.angle_gamma   90.00
#
_symmetry.space_group_name_H-M   'P 1'
#
loop_
_entity.id
_entity.type
_entity.pdbx_description
1 polymer ?
#
loop_
_entity_poly.entity_id
_entity_poly.type
_entity_poly.pdbx_seq_one_letter_code
_entity_poly.pdbx_strand_id
1 'polypeptide(L)'
;MHGLEQLTFRDRLGQRVVRCVIGLALFGTGISMQMNANLGSPPWDVFHQGVSKRTDISIGQVIIITGFAILLLWIPLKQRPGIGTILNALEIGLVADIALRTIPEPSNIFMRIAMVAGGIVIVAIGSGLYIGSALGPGPRDGLMTGLAMRGISIRFARTGIEVLALVTGWFLGGQVGIATLAFAFGVGPLVQFFLPRLAVRKPTS
;
A
#
# COMPACT_ATOMS: atom_id res chain seq x y z
N MET A 1 11.21 -5.09 24.82
CA MET A 1 11.55 -6.11 23.79
C MET A 1 10.84 -7.43 24.12
N HIS A 2 9.50 -7.49 24.05
CA HIS A 2 8.71 -8.65 24.51
C HIS A 2 7.47 -8.87 23.62
N GLY A 3 7.62 -8.83 22.30
CA GLY A 3 6.48 -8.95 21.38
C GLY A 3 6.77 -9.54 20.00
N LEU A 4 8.01 -9.94 19.69
CA LEU A 4 8.40 -10.41 18.35
C LEU A 4 8.80 -11.89 18.28
N GLU A 5 8.79 -12.61 19.40
CA GLU A 5 9.44 -13.93 19.50
C GLU A 5 8.49 -15.14 19.54
N GLN A 6 7.21 -14.99 19.19
CA GLN A 6 6.28 -16.12 19.19
C GLN A 6 5.40 -16.19 17.94
N LEU A 7 6.01 -16.31 16.76
CA LEU A 7 5.32 -16.57 15.49
C LEU A 7 5.54 -18.02 14.99
N THR A 8 5.48 -19.00 15.90
CA THR A 8 5.38 -20.42 15.51
C THR A 8 3.95 -20.71 15.06
N PHE A 9 3.68 -20.48 13.77
CA PHE A 9 2.43 -20.85 13.11
C PHE A 9 2.41 -22.38 12.95
N ARG A 10 1.43 -23.08 13.53
CA ARG A 10 1.03 -24.40 13.02
C ARG A 10 0.46 -24.16 11.62
N ASP A 11 1.23 -24.49 10.59
CA ASP A 11 1.16 -23.82 9.28
C ASP A 11 -0.18 -24.00 8.54
N ARG A 12 -0.90 -22.87 8.39
CA ARG A 12 -1.94 -22.70 7.37
C ARG A 12 -1.41 -21.82 6.23
N LEU A 13 -0.27 -22.21 5.67
CA LEU A 13 0.44 -21.39 4.67
C LEU A 13 -0.47 -21.03 3.48
N GLY A 14 -1.19 -22.01 2.93
CA GLY A 14 -2.13 -21.77 1.83
C GLY A 14 -3.18 -20.70 2.16
N GLN A 15 -3.79 -20.77 3.35
CA GLN A 15 -4.76 -19.76 3.80
C GLN A 15 -4.14 -18.36 3.87
N ARG A 16 -2.91 -18.25 4.39
CA ARG A 16 -2.19 -16.97 4.52
C ARG A 16 -1.85 -16.40 3.15
N VAL A 17 -1.39 -17.23 2.22
CA VAL A 17 -1.07 -16.82 0.84
C VAL A 17 -2.33 -16.33 0.12
N VAL A 18 -3.43 -17.09 0.19
CA VAL A 18 -4.70 -16.68 -0.42
C VAL A 18 -5.18 -15.35 0.15
N ARG A 19 -5.13 -15.16 1.47
CA ARG A 19 -5.48 -13.87 2.10
C ARG A 19 -4.57 -12.74 1.65
N CYS A 20 -3.27 -13.01 1.52
CA CYS A 20 -2.30 -12.03 1.05
C CYS A 20 -2.61 -11.57 -0.36
N VAL A 21 -2.76 -12.51 -1.31
CA VAL A 21 -3.08 -12.23 -2.72
C VAL A 21 -4.40 -11.46 -2.83
N ILE A 22 -5.49 -11.96 -2.22
CA ILE A 22 -6.76 -11.23 -2.25
C ILE A 22 -6.63 -9.83 -1.65
N GLY A 23 -5.89 -9.69 -0.54
CA GLY A 23 -5.65 -8.40 0.09
C GLY A 23 -4.90 -7.41 -0.80
N LEU A 24 -3.86 -7.87 -1.49
CA LEU A 24 -3.06 -7.07 -2.41
C LEU A 24 -3.84 -6.69 -3.68
N ALA A 25 -4.65 -7.60 -4.22
CA ALA A 25 -5.54 -7.30 -5.34
C ALA A 25 -6.59 -6.24 -5.00
N LEU A 26 -7.21 -6.36 -3.82
CA LEU A 26 -8.12 -5.31 -3.32
C LEU A 26 -7.38 -3.99 -3.14
N PHE A 27 -6.17 -4.01 -2.56
CA PHE A 27 -5.35 -2.80 -2.40
C PHE A 27 -5.10 -2.11 -3.75
N GLY A 28 -4.59 -2.85 -4.74
CA GLY A 28 -4.32 -2.34 -6.10
C GLY A 28 -5.56 -1.78 -6.77
N THR A 29 -6.70 -2.46 -6.61
CA THR A 29 -7.99 -2.00 -7.16
C THR A 29 -8.44 -0.71 -6.49
N GLY A 30 -8.36 -0.62 -5.17
CA GLY A 30 -8.81 0.54 -4.40
C GLY A 30 -7.96 1.79 -4.63
N ILE A 31 -6.65 1.66 -4.88
CA ILE A 31 -5.83 2.81 -5.31
C ILE A 31 -6.19 3.24 -6.74
N SER A 32 -6.43 2.31 -7.66
CA SER A 32 -6.84 2.64 -9.04
C SER A 32 -8.20 3.34 -9.11
N MET A 33 -9.15 2.95 -8.26
CA MET A 33 -10.42 3.68 -8.12
C MET A 33 -10.20 5.15 -7.74
N GLN A 34 -9.32 5.41 -6.78
CA GLN A 34 -9.03 6.78 -6.36
C GLN A 34 -8.33 7.59 -7.47
N MET A 35 -7.42 6.97 -8.21
CA MET A 35 -6.76 7.60 -9.36
C MET A 35 -7.76 7.93 -10.48
N ASN A 36 -8.63 6.99 -10.87
CA ASN A 36 -9.64 7.21 -11.93
C ASN A 36 -10.74 8.20 -11.54
N ALA A 37 -10.93 8.47 -10.24
CA ALA A 37 -11.85 9.51 -9.80
C ALA A 37 -11.37 10.94 -10.16
N ASN A 38 -10.09 11.14 -10.49
CA ASN A 38 -9.46 12.44 -10.82
C ASN A 38 -9.70 13.56 -9.78
N LEU A 39 -9.81 13.20 -8.50
CA LEU A 39 -9.95 14.13 -7.37
C LEU A 39 -8.66 14.23 -6.53
N GLY A 40 -7.53 13.78 -7.07
CA GLY A 40 -6.27 13.55 -6.37
C GLY A 40 -6.02 12.07 -6.14
N SER A 41 -4.86 11.73 -5.59
CA SER A 41 -4.44 10.34 -5.39
C SER A 41 -3.72 10.12 -4.06
N PRO A 42 -3.65 8.88 -3.55
CA PRO A 42 -2.86 8.57 -2.36
C PRO A 42 -1.41 9.07 -2.47
N PRO A 43 -0.74 9.46 -1.37
CA PRO A 43 0.57 10.14 -1.40
C PRO A 43 1.63 9.51 -2.31
N TRP A 44 1.81 8.19 -2.20
CA TRP A 44 2.74 7.47 -3.05
C TRP A 44 2.27 7.32 -4.50
N ASP A 45 0.97 7.30 -4.74
CA ASP A 45 0.43 7.21 -6.10
C ASP A 45 0.50 8.57 -6.81
N VAL A 46 0.56 9.68 -6.07
CA VAL A 46 1.03 10.97 -6.60
C VAL A 46 2.46 10.83 -7.13
N PHE A 47 3.36 10.19 -6.38
CA PHE A 47 4.71 9.88 -6.87
C PHE A 47 4.70 9.01 -8.12
N HIS A 48 3.96 7.90 -8.09
CA HIS A 48 3.92 6.97 -9.21
C HIS A 48 3.36 7.60 -10.49
N GLN A 49 2.28 8.39 -10.37
CA GLN A 49 1.75 9.16 -11.49
C GLN A 49 2.75 10.17 -12.01
N GLY A 50 3.43 10.90 -11.12
CA GLY A 50 4.44 11.88 -11.48
C GLY A 50 5.57 11.26 -12.31
N VAL A 51 6.12 10.13 -11.86
CA VAL A 51 7.16 9.40 -12.61
C VAL A 51 6.61 8.86 -13.93
N SER A 52 5.45 8.21 -13.93
CA SER A 52 4.83 7.65 -15.13
C SER A 52 4.66 8.69 -16.24
N LYS A 53 4.22 9.90 -15.89
CA LYS A 53 4.10 11.04 -16.82
C LYS A 53 5.43 11.53 -17.41
N ARG A 54 6.57 11.25 -16.77
CA ARG A 54 7.90 11.70 -17.19
C ARG A 54 8.68 10.64 -17.96
N THR A 55 8.37 9.36 -17.74
CA THR A 55 9.13 8.24 -18.31
C THR A 55 8.33 7.40 -19.32
N ASP A 56 7.05 7.71 -19.53
CA ASP A 56 6.16 7.06 -20.49
C ASP A 56 5.99 5.53 -20.27
N ILE A 57 6.22 5.09 -19.03
CA ILE A 57 5.93 3.72 -18.57
C ILE A 57 4.66 3.73 -17.73
N SER A 58 3.96 2.59 -17.63
CA SER A 58 2.68 2.52 -16.94
C SER A 58 2.80 2.78 -15.43
N ILE A 59 1.72 3.26 -14.80
CA ILE A 59 1.69 3.47 -13.35
C ILE A 59 2.00 2.17 -12.60
N GLY A 60 1.46 1.03 -13.05
CA GLY A 60 1.75 -0.29 -12.50
C GLY A 60 3.23 -0.65 -12.57
N GLN A 61 3.90 -0.38 -13.69
CA GLN A 61 5.35 -0.59 -13.83
C GLN A 61 6.13 0.30 -12.85
N VAL A 62 5.74 1.57 -12.70
CA VAL A 62 6.38 2.47 -11.72
C VAL A 62 6.19 1.94 -10.29
N ILE A 63 5.00 1.47 -9.93
CA ILE A 63 4.74 0.85 -8.62
C ILE A 63 5.73 -0.30 -8.37
N ILE A 64 5.89 -1.19 -9.36
CA ILE A 64 6.76 -2.36 -9.25
C ILE A 64 8.23 -1.95 -9.09
N ILE A 65 8.71 -1.09 -9.99
CA ILE A 65 10.10 -0.60 -9.98
C ILE A 65 10.41 0.09 -8.65
N THR A 66 9.50 0.95 -8.18
CA THR A 66 9.64 1.66 -6.91
C THR A 66 9.66 0.68 -5.74
N GLY A 67 8.79 -0.34 -5.75
CA GLY A 67 8.76 -1.40 -4.75
C GLY A 67 10.11 -2.11 -4.63
N PHE A 68 10.68 -2.57 -5.74
CA PHE A 68 12.00 -3.20 -5.74
C PHE A 68 13.14 -2.24 -5.38
N ALA A 69 13.09 -0.99 -5.84
CA ALA A 69 14.07 0.02 -5.46
C ALA A 69 14.09 0.24 -3.94
N ILE A 70 12.93 0.27 -3.29
CA ILE A 70 12.84 0.35 -1.83
C ILE A 70 13.41 -0.91 -1.16
N LEU A 71 13.21 -2.10 -1.73
CA LEU A 71 13.81 -3.32 -1.20
C LEU A 71 15.34 -3.30 -1.28
N LEU A 72 15.95 -2.61 -2.25
CA LEU A 72 17.40 -2.40 -2.26
C LEU A 72 17.86 -1.55 -1.07
N LEU A 73 17.04 -0.57 -0.65
CA LEU A 73 17.31 0.21 0.56
C LEU A 73 17.25 -0.62 1.85
N TRP A 74 16.69 -1.84 1.81
CA TRP A 74 16.68 -2.73 2.97
C TRP A 74 18.03 -3.42 3.21
N ILE A 75 18.90 -3.51 2.19
CA ILE A 75 20.24 -4.11 2.31
C ILE A 75 21.05 -3.44 3.44
N PRO A 76 21.23 -2.11 3.47
CA PRO A 76 21.90 -1.45 4.59
C PRO A 76 21.11 -1.52 5.91
N LEU A 77 19.79 -1.72 5.85
CA LEU A 77 18.92 -1.90 7.02
C LEU A 77 18.94 -3.33 7.58
N LYS A 78 19.58 -4.28 6.88
CA LYS A 78 19.67 -5.70 7.25
C LYS A 78 18.31 -6.37 7.47
N GLN A 79 17.27 -5.90 6.76
CA GLN A 79 15.94 -6.51 6.81
C GLN A 79 15.80 -7.61 5.76
N ARG A 80 15.13 -8.71 6.12
CA ARG A 80 14.88 -9.83 5.20
C ARG A 80 13.46 -9.74 4.63
N PRO A 81 13.29 -9.67 3.29
CA PRO A 81 11.96 -9.67 2.68
C PRO A 81 11.27 -11.02 2.88
N GLY A 82 9.97 -10.99 3.16
CA GLY A 82 9.11 -12.17 3.18
C GLY A 82 8.39 -12.40 1.85
N ILE A 83 7.66 -13.50 1.72
CA ILE A 83 6.85 -13.79 0.52
C ILE A 83 5.84 -12.67 0.27
N GLY A 84 5.18 -12.18 1.33
CA GLY A 84 4.22 -11.08 1.23
C GLY A 84 4.87 -9.76 0.80
N THR A 85 6.16 -9.57 1.06
CA THR A 85 6.92 -8.39 0.62
C THR A 85 7.11 -8.39 -0.89
N ILE A 86 7.51 -9.54 -1.45
CA ILE A 86 7.71 -9.69 -2.91
C ILE A 86 6.38 -9.63 -3.65
N LEU A 87 5.34 -10.30 -3.13
CA LEU A 87 3.99 -10.21 -3.67
C LEU A 87 3.49 -8.76 -3.63
N ASN A 88 3.69 -8.03 -2.54
CA ASN A 88 3.28 -6.63 -2.46
C ASN A 88 3.96 -5.76 -3.53
N ALA A 89 5.27 -5.92 -3.71
CA ALA A 89 6.03 -5.16 -4.71
C ALA A 89 5.57 -5.45 -6.15
N LEU A 90 5.16 -6.69 -6.46
CA LEU A 90 4.76 -7.10 -7.81
C LEU A 90 3.25 -6.91 -8.06
N GLU A 91 2.43 -7.52 -7.22
CA GLU A 91 1.00 -7.73 -7.45
C GLU A 91 0.21 -6.42 -7.45
N ILE A 92 0.54 -5.47 -6.55
CA ILE A 92 -0.16 -4.19 -6.49
C ILE A 92 -0.02 -3.45 -7.82
N GLY A 93 1.17 -3.42 -8.42
CA GLY A 93 1.36 -2.74 -9.70
C GLY A 93 0.64 -3.43 -10.86
N LEU A 94 0.68 -4.77 -10.91
CA LEU A 94 -0.05 -5.54 -11.92
C LEU A 94 -1.55 -5.31 -11.85
N VAL A 95 -2.12 -5.39 -10.64
CA VAL A 95 -3.55 -5.16 -10.42
C VAL A 95 -3.91 -3.70 -10.66
N ALA A 96 -3.03 -2.76 -10.30
CA ALA A 96 -3.27 -1.34 -10.56
C ALA A 96 -3.42 -1.06 -12.06
N ASP A 97 -2.55 -1.58 -12.92
CA ASP A 97 -2.65 -1.41 -14.38
C ASP A 97 -3.93 -2.03 -14.95
N ILE A 98 -4.29 -3.24 -14.50
CA ILE A 98 -5.54 -3.90 -14.92
C ILE A 98 -6.74 -3.06 -14.49
N ALA A 99 -6.79 -2.64 -13.22
CA ALA A 99 -7.88 -1.86 -12.65
C ALA A 99 -8.01 -0.47 -13.31
N LEU A 100 -6.90 0.21 -13.57
CA LEU A 100 -6.90 1.53 -14.25
C LEU A 100 -7.48 1.42 -15.67
N ARG A 101 -7.21 0.33 -16.39
CA ARG A 101 -7.74 0.08 -17.75
C ARG A 101 -9.19 -0.38 -17.77
N THR A 102 -9.67 -1.01 -16.69
CA THR A 102 -10.99 -1.66 -16.66
C THR A 102 -12.04 -0.84 -15.92
N ILE A 103 -11.66 -0.08 -14.90
CA ILE A 103 -12.57 0.77 -14.14
C ILE A 103 -12.76 2.08 -14.92
N PRO A 104 -13.96 2.37 -15.44
CA PRO A 104 -14.17 3.58 -16.22
C PRO A 104 -14.08 4.84 -15.35
N GLU A 105 -13.66 5.94 -15.97
CA GLU A 105 -13.71 7.24 -15.34
C GLU A 105 -15.18 7.64 -15.03
N PRO A 106 -15.49 8.10 -13.81
CA PRO A 106 -16.86 8.49 -13.48
C PRO A 106 -17.31 9.77 -14.20
N SER A 107 -18.55 9.79 -14.70
CA SER A 107 -19.09 10.90 -15.49
C SER A 107 -19.47 12.15 -14.68
N ASN A 108 -19.72 12.00 -13.37
CA ASN A 108 -20.14 13.11 -12.51
C ASN A 108 -19.45 13.11 -11.14
N ILE A 109 -19.54 14.23 -10.45
CA ILE A 109 -18.86 14.46 -9.17
C ILE A 109 -19.32 13.49 -8.07
N PHE A 110 -20.61 13.12 -8.01
CA PHE A 110 -21.12 12.20 -7.00
C PHE A 110 -20.50 10.81 -7.14
N MET A 111 -20.39 10.32 -8.37
CA MET A 111 -19.73 9.03 -8.65
C MET A 111 -18.23 9.10 -8.36
N ARG A 112 -17.55 10.22 -8.63
CA ARG A 112 -16.14 10.41 -8.25
C ARG A 112 -15.94 10.35 -6.74
N ILE A 113 -16.79 11.04 -5.97
CA ILE A 113 -16.74 11.01 -4.50
C ILE A 113 -17.01 9.60 -3.98
N ALA A 114 -18.04 8.92 -4.51
CA ALA A 114 -18.35 7.54 -4.13
C ALA A 114 -17.21 6.58 -4.47
N MET A 115 -16.55 6.76 -5.62
CA MET A 115 -15.41 5.96 -6.04
C MET A 115 -14.19 6.20 -5.15
N VAL A 116 -13.91 7.44 -4.73
CA VAL A 116 -12.85 7.74 -3.75
C VAL A 116 -13.16 7.10 -2.40
N ALA A 117 -14.37 7.29 -1.87
CA ALA A 117 -14.76 6.74 -0.58
C ALA A 117 -14.72 5.20 -0.58
N GLY A 118 -15.27 4.57 -1.62
CA GLY A 118 -15.22 3.12 -1.83
C GLY A 118 -13.78 2.63 -1.98
N GLY A 119 -12.94 3.33 -2.74
CA GLY A 119 -11.52 3.03 -2.90
C GLY A 119 -10.76 3.03 -1.59
N ILE A 120 -10.96 4.03 -0.72
CA ILE A 120 -10.34 4.10 0.62
C ILE A 120 -10.76 2.89 1.47
N VAL A 121 -12.04 2.53 1.48
CA VAL A 121 -12.55 1.38 2.24
C VAL A 121 -11.96 0.07 1.70
N ILE A 122 -11.93 -0.11 0.38
CA ILE A 122 -11.35 -1.29 -0.28
C ILE A 122 -9.87 -1.41 0.04
N VAL A 123 -9.10 -0.31 -0.01
CA VAL A 123 -7.69 -0.29 0.41
C VAL A 123 -7.55 -0.71 1.86
N ALA A 124 -8.43 -0.25 2.77
CA ALA A 124 -8.37 -0.61 4.17
C ALA A 124 -8.66 -2.10 4.43
N ILE A 125 -9.66 -2.67 3.74
CA ILE A 125 -9.96 -4.11 3.78
C ILE A 125 -8.78 -4.92 3.23
N GLY A 126 -8.27 -4.51 2.06
CA GLY A 126 -7.12 -5.16 1.41
C GLY A 126 -5.88 -5.16 2.30
N SER A 127 -5.57 -4.01 2.91
CA SER A 127 -4.50 -3.87 3.91
C SER A 127 -4.70 -4.80 5.10
N GLY A 128 -5.93 -4.91 5.62
CA GLY A 128 -6.25 -5.81 6.73
C GLY A 128 -5.99 -7.29 6.41
N LEU A 129 -6.37 -7.74 5.21
CA LEU A 129 -6.12 -9.12 4.74
C LEU A 129 -4.64 -9.38 4.49
N TYR A 130 -3.97 -8.45 3.79
CA TYR A 130 -2.57 -8.54 3.44
C TYR A 130 -1.68 -8.55 4.68
N ILE A 131 -1.74 -7.51 5.50
CA ILE A 131 -0.92 -7.40 6.72
C ILE A 131 -1.28 -8.52 7.69
N GLY A 132 -2.58 -8.81 7.80
CA GLY A 132 -3.13 -9.88 8.64
C GLY A 132 -2.73 -11.30 8.24
N SER A 133 -2.17 -11.50 7.04
CA SER A 133 -1.61 -12.79 6.60
C SER A 133 -0.27 -13.13 7.26
N ALA A 134 0.40 -12.13 7.85
CA ALA A 134 1.71 -12.24 8.48
C ALA A 134 2.81 -12.85 7.57
N LEU A 135 2.75 -12.63 6.25
CA LEU A 135 3.74 -13.13 5.29
C LEU A 135 4.92 -12.16 5.02
N GLY A 136 4.98 -11.07 5.76
CA GLY A 136 6.02 -10.03 5.65
C GLY A 136 5.43 -8.66 5.31
N PRO A 137 6.06 -7.57 5.77
CA PRO A 137 5.60 -6.20 5.53
C PRO A 137 5.87 -5.74 4.09
N GLY A 138 5.21 -4.67 3.66
CA GLY A 138 5.42 -4.12 2.32
C GLY A 138 6.76 -3.39 2.24
N PRO A 139 7.33 -3.15 1.05
CA PRO A 139 8.61 -2.44 0.89
C PRO A 139 8.67 -1.12 1.70
N ARG A 140 7.59 -0.34 1.64
CA ARG A 140 7.44 0.94 2.35
C ARG A 140 7.41 0.78 3.87
N ASP A 141 6.65 -0.20 4.35
CA ASP A 141 6.52 -0.48 5.79
C ASP A 141 7.85 -0.99 6.38
N GLY A 142 8.59 -1.81 5.62
CA GLY A 142 9.92 -2.23 6.06
C GLY A 142 10.93 -1.10 6.05
N LEU A 143 10.87 -0.17 5.07
CA LEU A 143 11.70 1.04 5.11
C LEU A 143 11.43 1.87 6.38
N MET A 144 10.16 2.09 6.72
CA MET A 144 9.76 2.77 7.96
C MET A 144 10.30 2.05 9.21
N THR A 145 10.09 0.74 9.33
CA THR A 145 10.57 -0.03 10.48
C THR A 145 12.09 -0.11 10.54
N GLY A 146 12.78 -0.12 9.40
CA GLY A 146 14.24 -0.17 9.32
C GLY A 146 14.88 1.12 9.78
N LEU A 147 14.31 2.26 9.40
CA LEU A 147 14.66 3.56 9.96
C LEU A 147 14.38 3.61 11.47
N ALA A 148 13.29 3.00 11.92
CA ALA A 148 12.98 2.95 13.34
C ALA A 148 13.99 2.15 14.16
N MET A 149 14.48 1.03 13.61
CA MET A 149 15.57 0.25 14.21
C MET A 149 16.91 1.01 14.26
N ARG A 150 17.06 2.09 13.48
CA ARG A 150 18.21 3.00 13.49
C ARG A 150 18.05 4.19 14.45
N GLY A 151 16.98 4.22 15.25
CA GLY A 151 16.74 5.24 16.28
C GLY A 151 15.80 6.37 15.88
N ILE A 152 15.24 6.35 14.67
CA ILE A 152 14.21 7.32 14.25
C ILE A 152 12.86 6.90 14.85
N SER A 153 12.01 7.84 15.26
CA SER A 153 10.66 7.45 15.73
C SER A 153 9.82 6.92 14.57
N ILE A 154 8.98 5.90 14.82
CA ILE A 154 8.08 5.33 13.80
C ILE A 154 7.23 6.42 13.14
N ARG A 155 6.73 7.39 13.95
CA ARG A 155 5.95 8.52 13.45
C ARG A 155 6.76 9.37 12.46
N PHE A 156 7.99 9.76 12.83
CA PHE A 156 8.83 10.59 11.96
C PHE A 156 9.26 9.84 10.70
N ALA A 157 9.66 8.57 10.81
CA ALA A 157 10.02 7.75 9.66
C ALA A 157 8.85 7.64 8.68
N ARG A 158 7.64 7.32 9.17
CA ARG A 158 6.45 7.20 8.34
C ARG A 158 6.10 8.53 7.66
N THR A 159 5.94 9.59 8.45
CA THR A 159 5.55 10.90 7.92
C THR A 159 6.58 11.44 6.94
N GLY A 160 7.88 11.31 7.24
CA GLY A 160 8.95 11.77 6.35
C GLY A 160 8.92 11.07 4.99
N ILE A 161 8.80 9.74 4.99
CA ILE A 161 8.72 8.94 3.76
C ILE A 161 7.48 9.33 2.94
N GLU A 162 6.30 9.40 3.57
CA GLU A 162 5.05 9.74 2.88
C GLU A 162 5.08 11.17 2.30
N VAL A 163 5.59 12.14 3.06
CA VAL A 163 5.71 13.53 2.62
C VAL A 163 6.73 13.65 1.48
N LEU A 164 7.87 12.97 1.57
CA LEU A 164 8.87 12.96 0.50
C LEU A 164 8.29 12.41 -0.80
N ALA A 165 7.58 11.28 -0.74
CA ALA A 165 6.92 10.71 -1.92
C ALA A 165 5.88 11.69 -2.49
N LEU A 166 4.98 12.22 -1.65
CA LEU A 166 3.95 13.17 -2.06
C LEU A 166 4.54 14.41 -2.74
N VAL A 167 5.50 15.08 -2.09
CA VAL A 167 6.11 16.31 -2.59
C VAL A 167 6.86 16.06 -3.89
N THR A 168 7.67 15.00 -3.94
CA THR A 168 8.40 14.63 -5.16
C THR A 168 7.41 14.34 -6.30
N GLY A 169 6.39 13.54 -6.03
CA GLY A 169 5.35 13.23 -7.00
C GLY A 169 4.61 14.45 -7.52
N TRP A 170 4.29 15.38 -6.63
CA TRP A 170 3.60 16.61 -6.99
C TRP A 170 4.45 17.47 -7.94
N PHE A 171 5.74 17.65 -7.66
CA PHE A 171 6.66 18.34 -8.56
C PHE A 171 6.86 17.63 -9.90
N LEU A 172 6.78 16.29 -9.92
CA LEU A 172 6.84 15.52 -11.15
C LEU A 172 5.55 15.59 -11.99
N GLY A 173 4.45 16.09 -11.42
CA GLY A 173 3.15 16.29 -12.09
C GLY A 173 2.05 15.31 -11.67
N GLY A 174 2.25 14.59 -10.57
CA GLY A 174 1.22 13.76 -9.95
C GLY A 174 0.06 14.59 -9.39
N GLN A 175 -1.15 14.02 -9.37
CA GLN A 175 -2.34 14.76 -8.96
C GLN A 175 -2.52 14.77 -7.43
N VAL A 176 -2.36 15.94 -6.83
CA VAL A 176 -2.74 16.20 -5.43
C VAL A 176 -4.13 16.83 -5.41
N GLY A 177 -5.00 16.37 -4.51
CA GLY A 177 -6.35 16.92 -4.38
C GLY A 177 -7.07 16.50 -3.11
N ILE A 178 -8.38 16.72 -3.08
CA ILE A 178 -9.22 16.40 -1.92
C ILE A 178 -9.19 14.90 -1.57
N ALA A 179 -9.07 14.03 -2.58
CA ALA A 179 -8.94 12.59 -2.37
C ALA A 179 -7.61 12.23 -1.68
N THR A 180 -6.53 12.97 -1.94
CA THR A 180 -5.23 12.79 -1.26
C THR A 180 -5.37 13.04 0.24
N LEU A 181 -6.06 14.13 0.62
CA LEU A 181 -6.32 14.45 2.03
C LEU A 181 -7.27 13.42 2.66
N ALA A 182 -8.36 13.08 1.97
CA ALA A 182 -9.32 12.09 2.43
C ALA A 182 -8.65 10.73 2.69
N PHE A 183 -7.75 10.30 1.80
CA PHE A 183 -6.97 9.08 1.99
C PHE A 183 -6.03 9.20 3.20
N ALA A 184 -5.25 10.28 3.28
CA ALA A 184 -4.27 10.50 4.35
C ALA A 184 -4.89 10.44 5.75
N PHE A 185 -6.09 11.00 5.93
CA PHE A 185 -6.81 10.98 7.20
C PHE A 185 -7.70 9.75 7.39
N GLY A 186 -8.29 9.22 6.32
CA GLY A 186 -9.31 8.16 6.39
C GLY A 186 -8.75 6.76 6.44
N VAL A 187 -7.65 6.47 5.73
CA VAL A 187 -7.15 5.09 5.59
C VAL A 187 -6.66 4.53 6.93
N GLY A 188 -6.03 5.35 7.77
CA GLY A 188 -5.47 4.91 9.06
C GLY A 188 -6.51 4.32 10.02
N PRO A 189 -7.56 5.08 10.39
CA PRO A 189 -8.66 4.59 11.23
C PRO A 189 -9.35 3.35 10.65
N LEU A 190 -9.58 3.31 9.34
CA LEU A 190 -10.23 2.17 8.68
C LEU A 190 -9.35 0.92 8.72
N VAL A 191 -8.05 1.04 8.45
CA VAL A 191 -7.11 -0.08 8.58
C VAL A 191 -7.07 -0.58 10.03
N GLN A 192 -7.03 0.32 11.01
CA GLN A 192 -7.08 -0.06 12.43
C GLN A 192 -8.37 -0.80 12.79
N PHE A 193 -9.50 -0.48 12.15
CA PHE A 193 -10.76 -1.18 12.32
C PHE A 193 -10.75 -2.57 11.67
N PHE A 194 -10.30 -2.70 10.42
CA PHE A 194 -10.37 -3.94 9.67
C PHE A 194 -9.26 -4.95 10.03
N LEU A 195 -8.05 -4.49 10.32
CA LEU A 195 -6.89 -5.36 10.54
C LEU A 195 -7.13 -6.42 11.63
N PRO A 196 -7.58 -6.09 12.86
CA PRO A 196 -7.82 -7.10 13.90
C PRO A 196 -8.93 -8.09 13.56
N ARG A 197 -9.86 -7.70 12.68
CA ARG A 197 -11.01 -8.53 12.24
C ARG A 197 -10.61 -9.51 11.14
N LEU A 198 -9.66 -9.11 10.29
CA LEU A 198 -9.25 -9.88 9.11
C LEU A 198 -7.93 -10.64 9.32
N ALA A 199 -7.18 -10.31 10.37
CA ALA A 199 -5.95 -11.00 10.72
C ALA A 199 -6.18 -12.50 11.01
N VAL A 200 -5.21 -13.32 10.61
CA VAL A 200 -5.19 -14.74 10.97
C VAL A 200 -4.97 -14.84 12.48
N ARG A 201 -5.95 -15.36 13.21
CA ARG A 201 -5.83 -15.63 14.66
C ARG A 201 -4.95 -16.86 14.89
N LYS A 202 -4.14 -16.82 15.95
CA LYS A 202 -3.49 -18.04 16.46
C LYS A 202 -4.55 -19.05 16.90
N PRO A 203 -4.35 -20.36 16.72
CA PRO A 203 -5.16 -21.35 17.41
C PRO A 203 -5.06 -21.08 18.91
N THR A 204 -6.19 -20.88 19.58
CA THR A 204 -6.24 -20.94 21.04
C THR A 204 -5.89 -22.37 21.43
N SER A 205 -4.73 -22.54 22.07
CA SER A 205 -4.30 -23.80 22.68
C SER A 205 -5.27 -24.26 23.75
#